data_AF-A0A6G4R9U9-F1
#
_entry.id   AF-A0A6G4R9U9-F1
#
_cell.length_a   1.000
_cell.length_b   1.000
_cell.length_c   1.000
_cell.angle_alpha   90.00
_cell.angle_beta   90.00
_cell.angle_gamma   90.00
#
_symmetry.space_group_name_H-M   'P 1'
#
loop_
_entity.id
_entity.type
_entity.pdbx_description
1 polymer ?
#
loop_
_entity_poly.entity_id
_entity_poly.type
_entity_poly.pdbx_seq_one_letter_code
_entity_poly.pdbx_strand_id
1 'polypeptide(L)' 'MRRFEVGDRIRVDIPDKDDPDHERLHRKHGTIVEIFEDDAGQETGDSRDSYLFNVQIDDGTTEHLRWRDLRPASDL' A
#
# COMPACT_ATOMS: atom_id res chain seq x y z
N MET A 1 13.23 1.47 7.72
CA MET A 1 12.66 2.83 7.50
C MET A 1 11.43 2.69 6.63
N ARG A 2 10.37 3.41 6.98
CA ARG A 2 9.14 3.47 6.17
C ARG A 2 9.34 4.38 4.97
N ARG A 3 8.80 3.97 3.82
CA ARG A 3 8.86 4.73 2.57
C ARG A 3 7.76 5.78 2.45
N PHE A 4 6.65 5.56 3.15
CA PHE A 4 5.45 6.38 3.10
C PHE A 4 5.01 6.72 4.52
N GLU A 5 4.31 7.83 4.66
CA GLU A 5 3.77 8.35 5.91
C GLU A 5 2.27 8.61 5.80
N VAL A 6 1.60 8.81 6.94
CA VAL A 6 0.19 9.22 6.97
C VAL A 6 0.03 10.56 6.26
N GLY A 7 -0.96 10.65 5.38
CA GLY A 7 -1.24 11.81 4.54
C GLY A 7 -0.64 11.74 3.14
N ASP A 8 0.29 10.80 2.88
CA ASP A 8 0.86 10.64 1.53
C ASP A 8 -0.19 10.17 0.52
N ARG A 9 -0.17 10.79 -0.67
CA ARG A 9 -0.93 10.34 -1.84
C ARG A 9 -0.16 9.26 -2.58
N ILE A 10 -0.84 8.16 -2.86
CA ILE A 10 -0.26 6.98 -3.48
C ILE A 10 -1.07 6.49 -4.68
N ARG A 11 -0.44 5.67 -5.51
CA ARG A 11 -1.08 4.79 -6.47
C ARG A 11 -0.79 3.34 -6.08
N VAL A 12 -1.83 2.51 -6.10
CA VAL A 12 -1.71 1.07 -5.90
C VAL A 12 -1.15 0.42 -7.17
N ASP A 13 -0.17 -0.47 -7.03
CA ASP A 13 0.64 -1.04 -8.10
C ASP A 13 0.82 -2.55 -7.86
N ILE A 14 -0.24 -3.30 -8.15
CA ILE A 14 -0.25 -4.78 -8.18
C ILE A 14 -0.04 -5.24 -9.64
N PRO A 15 1.18 -5.52 -10.11
CA PRO A 15 1.43 -5.81 -11.52
C PRO A 15 1.04 -7.23 -11.94
N ASP A 16 1.02 -8.18 -10.99
CA ASP A 16 0.58 -9.55 -11.24
C ASP A 16 -0.92 -9.55 -11.52
N LYS A 17 -1.32 -10.15 -12.64
CA LYS A 17 -2.72 -10.21 -13.09
C LYS A 17 -3.48 -11.39 -12.51
N ASP A 18 -2.76 -12.39 -12.02
CA ASP A 18 -3.37 -13.55 -11.37
C ASP A 18 -3.66 -13.26 -9.87
N ASP A 19 -3.19 -12.12 -9.36
CA ASP A 19 -3.54 -11.60 -8.05
C ASP A 19 -5.04 -11.21 -8.02
N PRO A 20 -5.85 -11.75 -7.09
CA PRO A 20 -7.27 -11.43 -6.99
C PRO A 20 -7.58 -9.94 -6.80
N ASP A 21 -6.65 -9.18 -6.22
CA ASP A 21 -6.82 -7.75 -5.99
C ASP A 21 -6.39 -6.91 -7.20
N HIS A 22 -5.77 -7.50 -8.24
CA HIS A 22 -5.33 -6.78 -9.43
C HIS A 22 -6.46 -5.97 -10.07
N GLU A 23 -7.57 -6.61 -10.44
CA GLU A 23 -8.66 -5.96 -11.17
C GLU A 23 -9.33 -4.85 -10.35
N ARG A 24 -9.38 -5.04 -9.03
CA ARG A 24 -10.07 -4.16 -8.09
C ARG A 24 -9.22 -2.94 -7.72
N LEU A 25 -7.92 -3.15 -7.51
CA LEU A 25 -7.04 -2.16 -6.87
C LEU A 25 -5.92 -1.63 -7.77
N HIS A 26 -5.45 -2.37 -8.78
CA HIS A 26 -4.34 -1.91 -9.61
C HIS A 26 -4.64 -0.54 -10.24
N ARG A 27 -3.71 0.42 -10.09
CA ARG A 27 -3.79 1.82 -10.54
C ARG A 27 -4.80 2.71 -9.83
N LYS A 28 -5.50 2.21 -8.80
CA LYS A 28 -6.30 3.08 -7.93
C LYS A 28 -5.41 4.05 -7.18
N HIS A 29 -5.93 5.22 -6.90
CA HIS A 29 -5.26 6.24 -6.10
C HIS A 29 -5.96 6.35 -4.74
N GLY A 30 -5.18 6.77 -3.75
CA GLY A 30 -5.67 6.91 -2.38
C GLY A 30 -4.71 7.68 -1.50
N THR A 31 -5.10 7.86 -0.25
CA THR A 31 -4.33 8.54 0.79
C THR A 31 -4.09 7.58 1.94
N ILE A 32 -2.86 7.53 2.45
CA ILE A 32 -2.57 6.76 3.67
C ILE A 32 -3.22 7.47 4.85
N VAL A 33 -4.07 6.76 5.59
CA VAL A 33 -4.78 7.29 6.76
C VAL A 33 -4.25 6.72 8.07
N GLU A 34 -3.62 5.54 8.04
CA GLU A 34 -3.05 4.89 9.22
C GLU A 34 -1.91 3.94 8.82
N ILE A 35 -0.98 3.67 9.75
CA ILE A 35 0.12 2.74 9.56
C ILE A 35 0.23 1.85 10.80
N PHE A 36 0.21 0.55 10.58
CA PHE A 36 0.43 -0.46 11.62
C PHE A 36 1.79 -1.12 11.49
N GLU A 37 2.28 -1.64 12.61
CA GLU A 37 3.50 -2.44 12.68
C GLU A 37 3.16 -3.87 13.14
N ASP A 38 3.68 -4.87 12.42
CA ASP A 38 3.61 -6.29 12.79
C ASP A 38 5.00 -6.96 12.72
N ASP A 39 5.07 -8.27 12.93
CA ASP A 39 6.30 -9.05 12.95
C ASP A 39 6.68 -9.65 11.59
N ALA A 40 5.99 -9.30 10.50
CA ALA A 40 6.23 -9.91 9.19
C ALA A 40 7.67 -9.72 8.70
N GLY A 41 8.32 -8.61 9.04
CA GLY A 41 9.73 -8.37 8.69
C GLY A 41 10.72 -9.30 9.40
N GLN A 42 10.33 -9.97 10.49
CA GLN A 42 11.17 -10.97 11.16
C GLN A 42 11.22 -12.27 10.34
N GLU A 43 10.09 -12.67 9.76
CA GLU A 43 9.98 -13.89 8.96
C GLU A 43 10.60 -13.70 7.56
N THR A 44 10.41 -12.54 6.95
CA THR A 44 10.92 -12.27 5.59
C THR A 44 12.37 -11.78 5.58
N GLY A 45 12.89 -11.32 6.72
CA GLY A 45 14.18 -10.65 6.82
C GLY A 45 14.19 -9.23 6.24
N ASP A 46 13.06 -8.70 5.78
CA ASP A 46 12.92 -7.33 5.29
C ASP A 46 12.07 -6.49 6.26
N SER A 47 12.73 -5.63 7.03
CA SER A 47 12.07 -4.76 8.01
C SER A 47 10.90 -3.92 7.45
N ARG A 48 10.86 -3.67 6.13
CA ARG A 48 9.77 -2.92 5.48
C ARG A 48 8.46 -3.71 5.46
N ASP A 49 8.52 -5.03 5.53
CA ASP A 49 7.35 -5.89 5.53
C ASP A 49 6.54 -5.78 6.81
N SER A 50 7.19 -5.35 7.90
CA SER A 50 6.56 -5.06 9.18
C SER A 50 5.51 -3.95 9.10
N TYR A 51 5.44 -3.18 8.00
CA TYR A 51 4.53 -2.05 7.88
C TYR A 51 3.30 -2.41 7.02
N LEU A 52 2.12 -2.22 7.60
CA LEU A 52 0.84 -2.33 6.92
C LEU A 52 0.20 -0.95 6.82
N PHE A 53 -0.12 -0.52 5.61
CA PHE A 53 -0.65 0.81 5.32
C PHE A 53 -2.16 0.72 5.13
N ASN A 54 -2.91 1.47 5.93
CA ASN A 54 -4.33 1.65 5.72
C ASN A 54 -4.55 2.82 4.75
N VAL A 55 -5.10 2.53 3.59
CA VAL A 55 -5.26 3.49 2.50
C VAL A 55 -6.74 3.73 2.25
N GLN A 56 -7.18 4.98 2.37
CA GLN A 56 -8.48 5.39 1.87
C GLN A 56 -8.38 5.61 0.36
N ILE A 57 -9.02 4.73 -0.41
CA ILE A 57 -9.09 4.80 -1.87
C ILE A 57 -10.09 5.87 -2.28
N ASP A 58 -9.87 6.51 -3.43
CA ASP A 58 -10.70 7.62 -3.92
C ASP A 58 -12.17 7.23 -4.20
N ASP A 59 -12.47 5.93 -4.34
CA ASP A 59 -13.83 5.41 -4.44
C ASP A 59 -14.52 5.22 -3.07
N GLY A 60 -13.88 5.66 -1.98
CA GLY A 60 -14.40 5.64 -0.62
C GLY A 60 -14.13 4.34 0.13
N THR A 61 -13.56 3.32 -0.53
CA THR A 61 -13.14 2.08 0.13
C THR A 61 -11.86 2.31 0.95
N THR A 62 -11.58 1.39 1.87
CA THR A 62 -10.41 1.44 2.74
C THR A 62 -9.72 0.08 2.69
N GLU A 63 -8.44 0.08 2.33
CA GLU A 63 -7.69 -1.13 2.00
C GLU A 63 -6.38 -1.19 2.78
N HIS A 64 -6.00 -2.41 3.18
CA HIS A 64 -4.73 -2.66 3.85
C HIS A 64 -3.70 -3.17 2.83
N LEU A 65 -2.64 -2.40 2.62
CA LEU A 65 -1.63 -2.67 1.60
C LEU A 65 -0.23 -2.74 2.19
N ARG A 66 0.66 -3.52 1.56
CA ARG A 66 2.09 -3.55 1.92
C ARG A 66 2.86 -2.55 1.06
N TRP A 67 4.05 -2.18 1.50
CA TRP A 67 4.88 -1.18 0.79
C TRP A 67 5.16 -1.53 -0.69
N ARG A 68 5.15 -2.82 -1.04
CA ARG A 68 5.40 -3.33 -2.40
C ARG A 68 4.31 -2.93 -3.38
N ASP A 69 3.08 -2.78 -2.89
CA ASP A 69 1.90 -2.43 -3.67
C ASP A 69 1.74 -0.91 -3.81
N LEU A 70 2.61 -0.10 -3.19
CA LEU A 70 2.48 1.34 -3.16
C LEU A 70 3.53 2.02 -4.04
N ARG A 71 3.09 3.00 -4.82
CA ARG A 71 3.95 3.97 -5.51
C ARG A 71 3.50 5.37 -5.13
N PRO A 72 4.41 6.36 -5.06
CA PRO A 72 4.00 7.75 -4.97
C PRO A 72 2.99 8.07 -6.09
N ALA A 73 1.92 8.79 -5.76
CA ALA A 73 1.09 9.41 -6.78
C ALA A 73 1.90 10.56 -7.37
N SER A 74 2.80 10.27 -8.32
CA SER A 74 3.42 11.32 -9.11
C SER A 74 2.30 12.05 -9.87
N ASP A 75 2.26 13.38 -9.78
CA ASP A 75 1.39 14.23 -10.58
C ASP A 75 1.54 13.82 -12.06
N LEU A 76 0.47 13.27 -12.63
CA LEU A 76 0.34 13.04 -14.07
C LEU A 76 -0.09 14.33 -14.77
#